data_AF-A0A7C1RUJ8-F1
#
_entry.id   AF-A0A7C1RUJ8-F1
#
_cell.length_a   1.000
_cell.length_b   1.000
_cell.length_c   1.000
_cell.angle_alpha   90.00
_cell.angle_beta   90.00
_cell.angle_gamma   90.00
#
_symmetry.space_group_name_H-M   'P 1'
#
loop_
_entity.id
_entity.type
_entity.pdbx_description
1 polymer ?
#
loop_
_entity_poly.entity_id
_entity_poly.type
_entity_poly.pdbx_seq_one_letter_code
_entity_poly.pdbx_strand_id
1 'polypeptide(L)' 'KLIEQLKEGGRMVLPVGTNRQELKLVIKDNEGIKVEKIISVRFVPMVRDALD' A
#
# COMPACT_ATOMS: atom_id res chain seq x y z
N LYS A 1 7.67 3.63 -7.58
CA LYS A 1 8.56 2.48 -7.31
C LYS A 1 7.84 1.24 -6.74
N LEU A 2 7.12 1.28 -5.61
CA LEU A 2 6.47 0.06 -5.07
C LEU A 2 5.44 -0.57 -6.03
N ILE A 3 4.56 0.23 -6.60
CA ILE A 3 3.54 -0.22 -7.57
C ILE A 3 4.17 -0.82 -8.84
N GLU A 4 5.27 -0.23 -9.32
CA GLU A 4 5.98 -0.71 -10.52
C GLU A 4 6.56 -2.12 -10.33
N GLN A 5 6.88 -2.49 -9.09
CA GLN A 5 7.42 -3.81 -8.74
C GLN A 5 6.35 -4.91 -8.70
N LEU A 6 5.06 -4.56 -8.74
CA LEU A 6 3.99 -5.55 -8.82
C LEU A 6 3.92 -6.19 -10.20
N LYS A 7 3.86 -7.53 -10.21
CA LYS A 7 3.49 -8.32 -11.38
C LYS A 7 2.00 -8.17 -11.70
N GLU A 8 1.64 -8.58 -12.90
CA GLU A 8 0.25 -8.72 -13.33
C GLU A 8 -0.51 -9.71 -12.44
N GLY A 9 -1.73 -9.37 -12.02
CA GLY A 9 -2.47 -10.07 -10.96
C GLY A 9 -1.91 -9.92 -9.54
N GLY A 10 -0.82 -9.16 -9.37
CA GLY A 10 -0.12 -8.98 -8.09
C GLY A 10 -0.93 -8.15 -7.09
N ARG A 11 -0.74 -8.45 -5.81
CA ARG A 11 -1.44 -7.77 -4.70
C ARG A 11 -0.44 -7.17 -3.73
N MET A 12 -0.71 -5.95 -3.27
CA MET A 12 0.03 -5.29 -2.20
C MET A 12 -0.93 -4.88 -1.09
N VAL A 13 -0.57 -5.17 0.15
CA VAL A 13 -1.32 -4.77 1.33
C VAL A 13 -0.44 -3.87 2.18
N LEU A 14 -0.86 -2.63 2.40
CA LEU A 14 -0.07 -1.66 3.16
C LEU A 14 -0.95 -0.65 3.93
N PRO A 15 -0.51 -0.18 5.10
CA PRO A 15 -1.15 0.95 5.78
C PRO A 15 -0.84 2.25 5.02
N VAL A 16 -1.86 3.05 4.75
CA VAL A 16 -1.72 4.35 4.09
C VAL A 16 -2.35 5.43 4.96
N GLY A 17 -1.58 6.47 5.25
CA GLY A 17 -1.98 7.62 6.07
C GLY A 17 -0.93 7.98 7.11
N THR A 18 -1.18 9.04 7.86
CA THR A 18 -0.30 9.50 8.96
C THR A 18 -0.94 9.19 10.31
N ASN A 19 -1.76 10.10 10.84
CA ASN A 19 -2.43 9.95 12.14
C ASN A 19 -3.66 9.04 12.08
N ARG A 20 -4.37 9.07 10.95
CA ARG A 20 -5.44 8.13 10.61
C ARG A 20 -4.97 7.33 9.41
N GLN A 21 -4.82 6.02 9.60
CA GLN A 21 -4.38 5.12 8.55
C GLN A 21 -5.49 4.12 8.20
N GLU A 22 -5.45 3.68 6.95
CA GLU A 22 -6.29 2.60 6.44
C GLU A 22 -5.41 1.52 5.85
N LEU A 23 -5.76 0.27 6.12
CA LEU A 23 -5.19 -0.86 5.41
C LEU A 23 -5.79 -0.87 4.01
N LYS A 24 -4.93 -0.74 2.99
CA LYS A 24 -5.35 -0.77 1.60
C LYS A 24 -4.87 -2.05 0.93
N LEU A 25 -5.74 -2.62 0.10
CA LEU A 25 -5.38 -3.65 -0.87
C LEU A 25 -5.21 -2.96 -2.23
N VAL A 26 -4.04 -3.10 -2.82
CA VAL A 26 -3.75 -2.66 -4.18
C VAL A 26 -3.63 -3.90 -5.05
N ILE A 27 -4.36 -3.93 -6.16
CA ILE A 27 -4.35 -5.01 -7.15
C ILE A 27 -3.88 -4.41 -8.47
N LYS A 28 -2.86 -4.99 -9.08
CA LYS A 28 -2.48 -4.70 -10.45
C LYS A 28 -3.09 -5.78 -11.33
N ASP A 29 -4.04 -5.40 -12.16
CA ASP A 29 -4.66 -6.27 -13.15
C ASP A 29 -4.48 -5.71 -14.58
N ASN A 30 -4.93 -6.48 -15.58
CA ASN A 30 -4.77 -6.15 -17.00
C ASN A 30 -5.43 -4.82 -17.40
N GLU A 31 -6.33 -4.29 -16.56
CA GLU A 31 -7.05 -3.03 -16.76
C GLU A 31 -6.37 -1.85 -16.03
N GLY A 32 -5.36 -2.13 -15.19
CA GLY A 32 -4.57 -1.14 -14.48
C GLY A 32 -4.46 -1.43 -12.98
N ILE A 33 -4.65 -0.39 -12.16
CA ILE A 33 -4.49 -0.50 -10.70
C ILE A 33 -5.84 -0.26 -10.03
N LYS A 34 -6.28 -1.23 -9.25
CA LYS A 34 -7.45 -1.15 -8.37
C LYS A 34 -7.00 -1.01 -6.93
N VAL A 35 -7.68 -0.14 -6.16
CA VAL A 35 -7.35 0.13 -4.76
C VAL A 35 -8.60 0.02 -3.91
N GLU A 36 -8.56 -0.85 -2.91
CA GLU A 36 -9.64 -1.06 -1.96
C GLU A 36 -9.23 -0.64 -0.56
N LYS A 37 -10.15 -0.01 0.17
CA LYS A 37 -10.02 0.27 1.60
C LYS A 37 -10.59 -0.91 2.38
N ILE A 38 -9.78 -1.50 3.27
CA ILE A 38 -10.18 -2.67 4.04
C ILE A 38 -10.70 -2.25 5.42
N ILE A 39 -9.81 -1.73 6.27
CA ILE A 39 -10.11 -1.36 7.67
C ILE A 39 -9.23 -0.19 8.13
N SER A 40 -9.64 0.51 9.19
CA SER A 40 -8.77 1.48 9.87
C SER A 40 -7.71 0.76 10.71
N VAL A 41 -6.47 1.26 10.70
CA VAL A 41 -5.32 0.68 11.40
C VAL A 41 -4.43 1.75 12.02
N ARG A 42 -3.45 1.34 12.85
CA ARG A 42 -2.40 2.21 13.38
C ARG A 42 -1.05 1.48 13.37
N PHE A 43 -0.22 1.80 12.40
CA PHE A 43 1.16 1.35 12.27
C PHE A 43 2.10 2.52 12.60
N VAL A 44 3.34 2.17 12.96
CA VAL A 44 4.44 3.14 13.01
C VAL A 44 4.68 3.78 11.64
N PRO A 45 5.30 4.97 11.56
CA PRO A 45 5.61 5.60 10.28
C PRO A 45 6.50 4.72 9.38
N MET A 46 6.19 4.68 8.09
CA MET A 46 7.13 4.18 7.09
C MET A 46 8.20 5.25 6.87
N VAL A 47 9.37 5.05 7.45
CA VAL A 47 10.51 5.96 7.31
C VAL A 47 11.14 5.77 5.93
N ARG A 48 11.38 6.86 5.19
CA ARG A 48 11.91 6.80 3.81
C ARG A 48 13.39 6.48 3.72
N ASP A 49 14.14 6.94 4.71
CA ASP A 49 15.55 6.65 4.90
C ASP A 49 15.67 5.86 6.20
N ALA A 50 16.35 4.72 6.18
CA ALA A 50 16.76 4.10 7.43
C ALA A 50 17.59 5.17 8.17
N LEU A 51 17.22 5.45 9.42
CA LEU A 51 17.94 6.39 10.29
C LEU A 51 19.45 6.14 10.14
N ASP A 52 20.21 7.18 9.80
CA ASP A 52 21.66 7.18 10.00
C ASP A 52 22.00 6.80 11.45
#